data_AF-S4TLY7-F1
#
_entry.id   AF-S4TLY7-F1
#
_cell.length_a   1.000
_cell.length_b   1.000
_cell.length_c   1.000
_cell.angle_alpha   90.00
_cell.angle_beta   90.00
_cell.angle_gamma   90.00
#
_symmetry.space_group_name_H-M   'P 1'
#
loop_
_entity.id
_entity.type
_entity.pdbx_description
1 polymer ?
#
loop_
_entity_poly.entity_id
_entity_poly.type
_entity_poly.pdbx_seq_one_letter_code
_entity_poly.pdbx_strand_id
1 'polypeptide(L)'
;LADVLLHCTSFEGFKNNAAYFRERMNEGEFVYALYAAVSHSHLTQHVVLPPLYEITPHLFTNSEVINKAYAAKMTQTPGNFKLEFTGSQKNPEQRVA
;
A
#
# COMPACT_ATOMS: atom_id res chain seq x y z
N LEU A 1 -1.18 16.96 5.55
CA LEU A 1 -1.19 16.42 4.17
C LEU A 1 -2.59 16.31 3.59
N ALA A 2 -3.48 15.48 4.17
CA ALA A 2 -4.83 15.27 3.63
C ALA A 2 -5.59 16.59 3.40
N ASP A 3 -5.54 17.51 4.37
CA ASP A 3 -6.15 18.83 4.28
C ASP A 3 -5.66 19.65 3.07
N VAL A 4 -4.35 19.68 2.82
CA VAL A 4 -3.74 20.38 1.67
C VAL A 4 -4.22 19.78 0.35
N LEU A 5 -4.29 18.44 0.27
CA LEU A 5 -4.75 17.75 -0.93
C LEU A 5 -6.25 17.98 -1.19
N LEU A 6 -7.08 17.99 -0.15
CA LEU A 6 -8.53 18.22 -0.26
C LEU A 6 -8.88 19.66 -0.66
N HIS A 7 -8.06 20.64 -0.27
CA HIS A 7 -8.26 22.06 -0.63
C HIS A 7 -7.64 22.46 -1.97
N CYS A 8 -7.05 21.54 -2.73
CA CYS A 8 -6.56 21.84 -4.07
C CYS A 8 -7.72 22.19 -5.02
N THR A 9 -7.55 23.23 -5.83
CA THR A 9 -8.56 23.70 -6.80
C THR A 9 -8.37 23.12 -8.20
N SER A 10 -7.18 22.57 -8.49
CA SER A 10 -6.87 21.95 -9.77
C SER A 10 -6.18 20.60 -9.56
N PHE A 11 -6.40 19.68 -10.51
CA PHE A 11 -5.74 18.38 -10.50
C PHE A 11 -4.21 18.51 -10.59
N GLU A 12 -3.71 19.51 -11.31
CA GLU A 12 -2.27 19.78 -11.39
C GLU A 12 -1.70 20.17 -10.02
N GLY A 13 -2.39 21.05 -9.27
CA GLY A 13 -2.01 21.42 -7.91
C GLY A 13 -2.04 20.21 -6.96
N PHE A 14 -3.09 19.38 -7.06
CA PHE A 14 -3.19 18.14 -6.30
C PHE A 14 -1.99 17.22 -6.56
N LYS A 15 -1.69 16.96 -7.84
CA LYS A 15 -0.61 16.07 -8.26
C LYS A 15 0.76 16.60 -7.82
N ASN A 16 1.02 17.90 -7.98
CA ASN A 16 2.29 18.51 -7.62
C ASN A 16 2.51 18.52 -6.10
N ASN A 17 1.46 18.80 -5.32
CA ASN A 17 1.51 18.68 -3.86
C ASN A 17 1.75 17.23 -3.43
N ALA A 18 1.03 16.26 -4.01
CA ALA A 18 1.24 14.85 -3.72
C ALA A 18 2.70 14.42 -4.01
N ALA A 19 3.25 14.80 -5.16
CA ALA A 19 4.65 14.52 -5.50
C ALA A 19 5.64 15.19 -4.53
N TYR A 20 5.37 16.43 -4.12
CA TYR A 20 6.21 17.17 -3.18
C TYR A 20 6.27 16.50 -1.80
N PHE A 21 5.11 16.09 -1.27
CA PHE A 21 5.02 15.47 0.06
C PHE A 21 5.46 14.01 0.08
N ARG A 22 5.37 13.28 -1.04
CA ARG A 22 5.86 11.90 -1.16
C ARG A 22 7.32 11.75 -0.74
N GLU A 23 8.17 12.72 -1.07
CA GLU A 23 9.61 12.69 -0.78
C GLU A 23 9.98 13.30 0.58
N ARG A 24 9.01 13.84 1.32
CA ARG A 24 9.25 14.66 2.53
C ARG A 24 8.50 14.19 3.77
N MET A 25 7.56 13.28 3.62
CA MET A 25 6.77 12.73 4.69
C MET A 25 7.00 11.23 4.82
N ASN A 26 6.65 10.67 5.98
CA ASN A 26 6.65 9.22 6.16
C ASN A 26 5.72 8.54 5.13
N GLU A 27 6.15 7.39 4.62
CA GLU A 27 5.45 6.63 3.60
C GLU A 27 4.04 6.17 4.04
N GLY A 28 3.86 5.81 5.31
CA GLY A 28 2.57 5.40 5.86
C GLY A 28 1.60 6.57 5.97
N GLU A 29 2.05 7.71 6.51
CA GLU A 29 1.25 8.94 6.57
C GLU A 29 0.86 9.42 5.16
N PHE A 30 1.80 9.34 4.22
CA PHE A 30 1.58 9.70 2.82
C PHE A 30 0.52 8.83 2.16
N VAL A 31 0.67 7.50 2.23
CA VAL A 31 -0.28 6.55 1.62
C VAL A 31 -1.68 6.75 2.20
N TYR A 32 -1.79 6.85 3.53
CA TYR A 32 -3.08 7.09 4.19
C TYR A 32 -3.75 8.38 3.69
N ALA A 33 -3.03 9.49 3.75
CA ALA A 33 -3.57 10.80 3.35
C ALA A 33 -3.92 10.85 1.86
N LEU A 34 -3.13 10.22 0.99
CA LEU A 34 -3.39 10.17 -0.44
C LEU A 34 -4.65 9.35 -0.75
N TYR A 35 -4.81 8.18 -0.14
CA TYR A 35 -6.00 7.35 -0.34
C TYR A 35 -7.28 8.04 0.14
N ALA A 36 -7.23 8.70 1.30
CA ALA A 36 -8.34 9.49 1.80
C ALA A 36 -8.66 10.67 0.85
N ALA A 37 -7.64 11.43 0.44
CA ALA A 37 -7.82 12.58 -0.43
C ALA A 37 -8.37 12.20 -1.81
N VAL A 38 -7.88 11.10 -2.40
CA VAL A 38 -8.38 10.59 -3.69
C VAL A 38 -9.84 10.14 -3.59
N SER A 39 -10.23 9.53 -2.47
CA SER A 39 -11.60 9.04 -2.26
C SER A 39 -12.62 10.16 -2.04
N HIS A 40 -12.20 11.28 -1.45
CA HIS A 40 -13.09 12.38 -1.06
C HIS A 40 -13.02 13.61 -1.96
N SER A 41 -11.99 13.76 -2.79
CA SER A 41 -11.86 14.92 -3.69
C SER A 41 -12.68 14.73 -4.97
N HIS A 42 -13.35 15.82 -5.39
CA HIS A 42 -14.03 15.87 -6.69
C HIS A 42 -13.03 15.85 -7.85
N LEU A 43 -11.76 16.21 -7.63
CA LEU A 43 -10.71 16.22 -8.65
C LEU A 43 -10.27 14.82 -9.10
N THR A 44 -10.62 13.78 -8.34
CA THR A 44 -10.09 12.42 -8.50
C THR A 44 -11.19 11.36 -8.60
N GLN A 45 -12.43 11.74 -8.93
CA GLN A 45 -13.59 10.82 -9.00
C GLN A 45 -13.42 9.62 -9.95
N HIS A 46 -12.54 9.75 -10.96
CA HIS A 46 -12.26 8.69 -11.93
C HIS A 46 -10.92 7.97 -11.69
N VAL A 47 -10.25 8.28 -10.58
CA VAL A 47 -8.99 7.63 -10.20
C VAL A 47 -9.33 6.33 -9.48
N VAL A 48 -8.88 5.23 -10.06
CA VAL A 48 -8.94 3.92 -9.40
C VAL A 48 -7.71 3.78 -8.53
N LEU A 49 -7.92 3.70 -7.22
CA LEU A 49 -6.84 3.40 -6.28
C LEU A 49 -6.42 1.94 -6.45
N PRO A 50 -5.10 1.66 -6.52
CA PRO A 50 -4.62 0.30 -6.45
C PRO A 50 -4.99 -0.32 -5.10
N PRO A 51 -5.05 -1.65 -5.01
CA PRO A 51 -5.26 -2.30 -3.73
C PRO A 51 -4.07 -2.10 -2.79
N LEU A 52 -4.35 -1.90 -1.50
CA LEU A 52 -3.29 -1.68 -0.50
C LEU A 52 -2.33 -2.86 -0.36
N TYR A 53 -2.78 -4.10 -0.64
CA TYR A 53 -1.91 -5.27 -0.61
C TYR A 53 -0.82 -5.28 -1.69
N GLU A 54 -0.93 -4.43 -2.73
CA GLU A 54 0.14 -4.21 -3.73
C GLU A 54 1.05 -3.03 -3.35
N ILE A 55 0.53 -2.04 -2.64
CA ILE A 55 1.30 -0.83 -2.25
C ILE A 55 2.14 -1.08 -0.99
N THR A 56 1.57 -1.72 0.03
CA THR A 56 2.24 -2.04 1.30
C THR A 56 2.10 -3.55 1.60
N PRO A 57 2.70 -4.42 0.77
CA PRO A 57 2.52 -5.88 0.86
C PRO A 57 2.91 -6.46 2.22
N HIS A 58 3.83 -5.83 2.95
CA HIS A 58 4.25 -6.23 4.29
C HIS A 58 3.13 -6.29 5.33
N LEU A 59 2.03 -5.55 5.13
CA LEU A 59 0.88 -5.58 6.03
C LEU A 59 -0.11 -6.73 5.75
N PHE A 60 0.00 -7.37 4.59
CA PHE A 60 -0.93 -8.39 4.10
C PHE A 60 -0.25 -9.74 3.83
N THR A 61 1.08 -9.80 3.95
CA THR A 61 1.89 -10.96 3.57
C THR A 61 2.77 -11.38 4.75
N ASN A 62 2.82 -12.69 5.03
CA ASN A 62 3.65 -13.20 6.12
C ASN A 62 5.15 -13.00 5.83
N SER A 63 5.97 -12.96 6.89
CA SER A 63 7.41 -12.70 6.75
C SER A 63 8.15 -13.77 5.94
N GLU A 64 7.66 -15.01 5.92
CA GLU A 64 8.26 -16.09 5.12
C GLU A 64 8.21 -15.79 3.63
N VAL A 65 7.03 -15.40 3.11
CA VAL A 65 6.84 -15.04 1.70
C VAL A 65 7.58 -13.75 1.36
N ILE A 66 7.58 -12.75 2.26
CA ILE A 66 8.36 -11.52 2.08
C ILE A 66 9.86 -11.83 1.94
N ASN A 67 10.40 -12.72 2.78
CA ASN A 67 11.81 -13.13 2.68
C ASN A 67 12.12 -13.87 1.37
N LYS A 68 11.20 -14.72 0.89
CA LYS A 68 11.33 -15.35 -0.44
C LYS A 68 11.33 -14.31 -1.56
N ALA A 69 10.47 -13.29 -1.47
CA ALA A 69 10.43 -12.18 -2.43
C ALA A 69 11.74 -11.35 -2.42
N TYR A 70 12.32 -11.09 -1.24
CA TYR A 70 13.62 -10.45 -1.13
C TYR A 70 14.73 -11.30 -1.79
N ALA A 71 14.77 -12.60 -1.51
CA ALA A 71 15.73 -13.49 -2.15
C ALA A 71 15.59 -13.48 -3.68
N ALA A 72 14.36 -13.55 -4.20
CA ALA A 72 14.06 -13.47 -5.63
C ALA A 72 14.56 -12.16 -6.26
N LYS A 73 14.42 -11.05 -5.53
CA LYS A 73 14.93 -9.73 -5.96
C LYS A 73 16.46 -9.70 -5.97
N MET A 74 17.11 -10.31 -4.98
CA MET A 74 18.57 -10.40 -4.88
C MET A 74 19.19 -11.32 -5.94
N THR A 75 18.48 -12.36 -6.38
CA THR A 75 18.91 -13.28 -7.45
C THR A 75 18.43 -12.87 -8.85
N GLN A 76 17.60 -11.82 -8.94
CA GLN A 76 16.96 -11.35 -10.17
C GLN A 76 16.16 -12.43 -10.91
N THR A 77 15.63 -13.41 -10.17
CA THR A 77 14.79 -14.48 -10.72
C THR A 77 13.35 -14.26 -10.30
N PRO A 78 12.41 -13.98 -11.23
CA PRO A 78 10.99 -13.91 -10.92
C PRO A 78 10.49 -15.22 -10.30
N GLY A 79 9.56 -15.11 -9.34
CA GLY A 79 9.00 -16.26 -8.66
C GLY A 79 7.57 -16.00 -8.19
N ASN A 80 6.77 -17.07 -8.14
CA ASN A 80 5.45 -17.07 -7.54
C ASN A 80 5.52 -17.90 -6.25
N PHE A 81 5.20 -17.28 -5.12
CA PHE A 81 5.32 -17.91 -3.81
C PHE A 81 3.94 -18.18 -3.23
N LYS A 82 3.70 -19.43 -2.82
CA LYS A 82 2.48 -19.81 -2.13
C LYS A 82 2.53 -19.26 -0.71
N LEU A 83 1.46 -18.56 -0.31
CA LEU A 83 1.24 -18.12 1.06
C LEU A 83 0.50 -19.22 1.83
N GLU A 84 0.94 -19.48 3.05
CA GLU A 84 0.27 -20.38 4.00
C GLU A 84 -0.17 -19.58 5.22
N PHE A 85 -1.31 -19.99 5.80
CA PHE A 85 -1.89 -19.33 6.97
C PHE A 85 -0.98 -19.45 8.19
N THR A 86 -1.05 -18.46 9.06
CA THR A 86 -0.28 -18.45 10.30
C THR A 86 -0.78 -19.51 11.28
N GLY A 87 0.07 -19.88 12.24
CA GLY A 87 -0.27 -20.86 13.27
C GLY A 87 0.04 -22.31 12.88
N SER A 88 -0.24 -23.23 13.80
CA SER A 88 -0.09 -24.67 13.59
C SER A 88 -1.43 -25.36 13.78
N GLN A 89 -1.61 -26.56 13.21
CA GLN A 89 -2.88 -27.30 13.28
C GLN A 89 -3.35 -27.57 14.73
N LYS A 90 -2.43 -27.45 15.70
CA LYS A 90 -2.73 -27.56 17.14
C LYS A 90 -3.44 -26.33 17.70
N ASN A 91 -3.33 -25.17 17.06
CA ASN A 91 -4.03 -23.95 17.46
C ASN A 91 -5.45 -23.96 16.87
N PRO A 92 -6.51 -24.05 17.70
CA PRO A 92 -7.89 -24.06 17.20
C PRO A 92 -8.26 -22.81 16.42
N GLU A 93 -7.65 -21.65 16.71
CA GLU A 93 -7.91 -20.39 16.00
C GLU A 93 -7.44 -20.42 14.54
N GLN A 94 -6.51 -21.32 14.18
CA GLN A 94 -6.07 -21.45 12.78
C GLN A 94 -7.19 -21.95 11.86
N ARG A 95 -8.26 -22.56 12.40
CA ARG A 95 -9.37 -23.08 11.58
C ARG A 95 -10.14 -21.98 10.83
N VAL A 96 -10.01 -20.73 11.28
CA VAL A 96 -10.67 -19.55 10.69
C VAL A 96 -9.65 -18.54 10.17
N ALA A 97 -8.38 -18.92 10.08
CA ALA A 97 -7.31 -18.10 9.52
C ALA A 97 -7.41 -17.97 8.00
#